data_AF-A0A7S0MCE2-F1
#
_entry.id   AF-A0A7S0MCE2-F1
#
_cell.length_a   1.000
_cell.length_b   1.000
_cell.length_c   1.000
_cell.angle_alpha   90.00
_cell.angle_beta   90.00
_cell.angle_gamma   90.00
#
_symmetry.space_group_name_H-M   'P 1'
#
loop_
_entity.id
_entity.type
_entity.pdbx_description
1 polymer ?
#
loop_
_entity_poly.entity_id
_entity_poly.type
_entity_poly.pdbx_seq_one_letter_code
_entity_poly.pdbx_strand_id
1 'polypeptide(L)'
;RKVLIECGNLRAELKEKDDLLKEAQSLVFDQEATISLLQGNMHNAEIRNDVQLRAHQDQINLLKVVIEDLKAQWQHINNQQSQKEVDCALIMDPLPVKSPERSAPTMIDFTGLQDKIKSPTGAPRLLSALAPKPSKPSTKSDTVTLGVKVAESYPYYVQDISDLLNENGQAINNEVNIGDELIQINVHSTKSLSYSELKQMMNGETGTIAQLQFRDLVTNHIYTIKALRHYPQSLKFGPEC
;
A
#
# COMPACT_ATOMS: atom_id res chain seq x y z
N ARG A 1 -28.25 28.02 19.66
CA ARG A 1 -26.82 28.06 19.21
C ARG A 1 -26.02 26.85 19.69
N LYS A 2 -26.00 26.52 21.00
CA LYS A 2 -25.31 25.32 21.53
C LYS A 2 -25.79 24.00 20.89
N VAL A 3 -27.11 23.81 20.78
CA VAL A 3 -27.73 22.64 20.12
C VAL A 3 -27.32 22.51 18.64
N LEU A 4 -27.27 23.62 17.89
CA LEU A 4 -26.85 23.61 16.48
C LEU A 4 -25.39 23.19 16.30
N ILE A 5 -24.51 23.57 17.25
CA ILE A 5 -23.09 23.14 17.23
C ILE A 5 -22.99 21.65 17.54
N GLU A 6 -23.75 21.16 18.53
CA GLU A 6 -23.78 19.72 18.87
C GLU A 6 -24.32 18.86 17.71
N CYS A 7 -25.37 19.31 16.99
CA CYS A 7 -25.87 18.61 15.79
C CYS A 7 -24.84 18.61 14.64
N GLY A 8 -24.06 19.68 14.49
CA GLY A 8 -22.98 19.74 13.49
C GLY A 8 -21.88 18.72 13.75
N ASN A 9 -21.45 18.59 15.01
CA ASN A 9 -20.41 17.63 15.40
C ASN A 9 -20.89 16.17 15.21
N LEU A 10 -22.13 15.85 15.59
CA LEU A 10 -22.69 14.51 15.39
C LEU A 10 -22.77 14.13 13.91
N ARG A 11 -23.12 15.07 13.03
CA ARG A 11 -23.16 14.82 11.59
C ARG A 11 -21.77 14.55 11.00
N ALA A 12 -20.73 15.19 11.52
CA ALA A 12 -19.35 14.93 11.11
C ALA A 12 -18.89 13.54 11.56
N GLU A 13 -19.17 13.16 12.82
CA GLU A 13 -18.85 11.84 13.36
C GLU A 13 -19.60 10.72 12.63
N LEU A 14 -20.88 10.93 12.29
CA LEU A 14 -21.67 9.97 11.51
C LEU A 14 -21.06 9.72 10.11
N LYS A 15 -20.55 10.79 9.47
CA LYS A 15 -19.92 10.69 8.16
C LYS A 15 -18.60 9.91 8.25
N GLU A 16 -17.77 10.18 9.25
CA GLU A 16 -16.52 9.44 9.48
C GLU A 16 -16.79 7.94 9.69
N LYS A 17 -17.81 7.59 10.49
CA LYS A 17 -18.22 6.20 10.70
C LYS A 17 -18.75 5.53 9.43
N ASP A 18 -19.49 6.25 8.59
CA ASP A 18 -20.00 5.74 7.30
C ASP A 18 -18.85 5.47 6.31
N ASP A 19 -17.84 6.34 6.29
CA ASP A 19 -16.64 6.16 5.45
C ASP A 19 -15.82 4.94 5.93
N LEU A 20 -15.62 4.78 7.24
CA LEU A 20 -14.97 3.58 7.81
C LEU A 20 -15.74 2.28 7.54
N LEU A 21 -17.07 2.33 7.56
CA LEU A 21 -17.91 1.17 7.24
C LEU A 21 -17.74 0.75 5.78
N LYS A 22 -17.70 1.70 4.85
CA LYS A 22 -17.45 1.42 3.42
C LYS A 22 -16.07 0.83 3.19
N GLU A 23 -15.05 1.35 3.87
CA GLU A 23 -13.68 0.84 3.79
C GLU A 23 -13.61 -0.61 4.29
N ALA A 24 -14.20 -0.90 5.46
CA ALA A 24 -14.26 -2.26 6.01
C ALA A 24 -15.01 -3.23 5.09
N GLN A 25 -16.10 -2.79 4.46
CA GLN A 25 -16.85 -3.60 3.48
C GLN A 25 -16.03 -3.90 2.23
N SER A 26 -15.26 -2.94 1.71
CA SER A 26 -14.35 -3.16 0.58
C SER A 26 -13.27 -4.19 0.93
N LEU A 27 -12.68 -4.10 2.13
CA LEU A 27 -11.64 -5.04 2.57
C LEU A 27 -12.16 -6.48 2.66
N VAL A 28 -13.39 -6.68 3.15
CA VAL A 28 -14.02 -8.02 3.18
C VAL A 28 -14.21 -8.55 1.76
N PHE A 29 -14.65 -7.72 0.82
CA PHE A 29 -14.83 -8.13 -0.57
C PHE A 29 -13.50 -8.57 -1.22
N ASP A 30 -12.42 -7.83 -1.01
CA ASP A 30 -11.09 -8.15 -1.53
C ASP A 30 -10.54 -9.47 -0.94
N GLN A 31 -10.81 -9.72 0.35
CA GLN A 31 -10.43 -10.98 1.01
C GLN A 31 -11.23 -12.17 0.49
N GLU A 32 -12.55 -12.02 0.27
CA GLU A 32 -13.40 -13.07 -0.30
C GLU A 32 -12.96 -13.45 -1.73
N ALA A 33 -12.54 -12.47 -2.53
CA ALA A 33 -11.96 -12.70 -3.86
C ALA A 33 -10.64 -13.49 -3.78
N THR A 34 -9.77 -13.15 -2.82
CA THR A 34 -8.50 -13.86 -2.58
C THR A 34 -8.72 -15.31 -2.17
N ILE A 35 -9.69 -15.58 -1.28
CA ILE A 35 -10.08 -16.94 -0.90
C ILE A 35 -10.59 -17.73 -2.11
N SER A 36 -11.42 -17.12 -2.95
CA SER A 36 -11.95 -17.77 -4.15
C SER A 36 -10.83 -18.18 -5.11
N LEU A 37 -9.80 -17.35 -5.27
CA LEU A 37 -8.60 -17.66 -6.04
C LEU A 37 -7.79 -18.81 -5.43
N LEU A 38 -7.59 -18.80 -4.10
CA LEU A 38 -6.89 -19.88 -3.39
C LEU A 38 -7.62 -21.22 -3.51
N GLN A 39 -8.95 -21.22 -3.38
CA GLN A 39 -9.79 -22.41 -3.56
C GLN A 39 -9.73 -22.97 -4.99
N GLY A 40 -9.68 -22.11 -6.01
CA GLY A 40 -9.47 -22.54 -7.40
C GLY A 40 -8.11 -23.21 -7.63
N ASN A 41 -7.07 -22.73 -6.94
CA ASN A 41 -5.71 -23.26 -7.04
C ASN A 41 -5.46 -24.51 -6.17
N MET A 42 -6.30 -24.77 -5.17
CA MET A 42 -6.19 -25.94 -4.27
C MET A 42 -6.33 -27.29 -4.97
N HIS A 43 -6.96 -27.36 -6.14
CA HIS A 43 -7.07 -28.61 -6.90
C HIS A 43 -5.70 -29.16 -7.36
N ASN A 44 -4.62 -28.39 -7.24
CA ASN A 44 -3.26 -28.76 -7.69
C ASN A 44 -2.19 -28.83 -6.57
N ALA A 45 -2.48 -28.42 -5.32
CA ALA A 45 -1.46 -28.38 -4.26
C ALA A 45 -2.07 -28.55 -2.85
N GLU A 46 -1.98 -29.77 -2.31
CA GLU A 46 -2.91 -30.28 -1.29
C GLU A 46 -2.60 -29.95 0.18
N ILE A 47 -1.48 -29.26 0.51
CA ILE A 47 -1.09 -29.10 1.94
C ILE A 47 -0.73 -27.66 2.35
N ARG A 48 -0.02 -26.89 1.52
CA ARG A 48 0.34 -25.49 1.90
C ARG A 48 -0.85 -24.52 1.83
N ASN A 49 -1.81 -24.78 0.95
CA ASN A 49 -2.95 -23.89 0.75
C ASN A 49 -3.97 -23.96 1.90
N ASP A 50 -4.09 -25.09 2.59
CA ASP A 50 -5.06 -25.30 3.68
C ASP A 50 -4.81 -24.42 4.92
N VAL A 51 -3.54 -24.12 5.21
CA VAL A 51 -3.17 -23.26 6.34
C VAL A 51 -3.42 -21.80 6.01
N GLN A 52 -3.07 -21.36 4.80
CA GLN A 52 -3.35 -20.00 4.34
C GLN A 52 -4.86 -19.75 4.21
N LEU A 53 -5.61 -20.72 3.71
CA LEU A 53 -7.06 -20.63 3.61
C LEU A 53 -7.71 -20.44 4.99
N ARG A 54 -7.28 -21.20 5.99
CA ARG A 54 -7.78 -21.05 7.37
C ARG A 54 -7.44 -19.68 7.96
N ALA A 55 -6.22 -19.20 7.77
CA ALA A 55 -5.81 -17.89 8.26
C ALA A 55 -6.65 -16.75 7.64
N HIS A 56 -6.91 -16.80 6.33
CA HIS A 56 -7.79 -15.83 5.67
C HIS A 56 -9.25 -15.96 6.12
N GLN A 57 -9.74 -17.19 6.33
CA GLN A 57 -11.10 -17.40 6.82
C GLN A 57 -11.29 -16.81 8.23
N ASP A 58 -10.29 -16.94 9.11
CA ASP A 58 -10.32 -16.37 10.46
C ASP A 58 -10.30 -14.84 10.42
N GLN A 59 -9.51 -14.24 9.51
CA GLN A 59 -9.52 -12.78 9.29
C GLN A 59 -10.90 -12.28 8.83
N ILE A 60 -11.55 -12.98 7.90
CA ILE A 60 -12.91 -12.62 7.45
C ILE A 60 -13.90 -12.72 8.60
N ASN A 61 -13.82 -13.77 9.41
CA ASN A 61 -14.71 -13.95 10.57
C ASN A 61 -14.54 -12.79 11.58
N LEU A 62 -13.30 -12.36 11.83
CA LEU A 62 -13.03 -11.21 12.68
C LEU A 62 -13.60 -9.91 12.09
N LEU A 63 -13.40 -9.66 10.79
CA LEU A 63 -13.94 -8.49 10.11
C LEU A 63 -15.48 -8.47 10.14
N LYS A 64 -16.14 -9.63 9.98
CA LYS A 64 -17.60 -9.73 10.09
C LYS A 64 -18.10 -9.29 11.47
N VAL A 65 -17.40 -9.68 12.54
CA VAL A 65 -17.73 -9.23 13.90
C VAL A 65 -17.57 -7.72 14.05
N VAL A 66 -16.48 -7.14 13.54
CA VAL A 66 -16.24 -5.68 13.58
C VAL A 66 -17.32 -4.92 12.81
N ILE A 67 -17.73 -5.42 11.63
CA ILE A 67 -18.79 -4.81 10.83
C ILE A 67 -20.13 -4.82 11.57
N GLU A 68 -20.50 -5.92 12.23
CA GLU A 68 -21.75 -5.98 13.00
C GLU A 68 -21.72 -5.03 14.21
N ASP A 69 -20.59 -4.89 14.89
CA ASP A 69 -20.43 -3.90 15.96
C ASP A 69 -20.55 -2.45 15.44
N LEU A 70 -19.91 -2.14 14.31
CA LEU A 70 -20.03 -0.82 13.67
C LEU A 70 -21.46 -0.52 13.23
N LYS A 71 -22.19 -1.51 12.69
CA LYS A 71 -23.61 -1.35 12.37
C LYS A 71 -24.45 -1.05 13.61
N ALA A 72 -24.19 -1.73 14.72
CA ALA A 72 -24.89 -1.48 15.98
C ALA A 72 -24.60 -0.07 16.51
N GLN A 73 -23.33 0.37 16.47
CA GLN A 73 -22.95 1.75 16.83
C GLN A 73 -23.67 2.78 15.96
N TRP A 74 -23.70 2.57 14.64
CA TRP A 74 -24.36 3.47 13.70
C TRP A 74 -25.87 3.58 13.97
N GLN A 75 -26.55 2.44 14.19
CA GLN A 75 -27.97 2.43 14.54
C GLN A 75 -28.25 3.20 15.84
N HIS A 76 -27.40 3.03 16.86
CA HIS A 76 -27.53 3.75 18.12
C HIS A 76 -27.40 5.28 17.93
N ILE A 77 -26.41 5.74 17.15
CA ILE A 77 -26.24 7.18 16.85
C ILE A 77 -27.44 7.71 16.07
N ASN A 78 -27.93 6.98 15.07
CA ASN A 78 -29.08 7.40 14.26
C ASN A 78 -30.37 7.52 15.09
N ASN A 79 -30.58 6.60 16.04
CA ASN A 79 -31.68 6.69 17.00
C ASN A 79 -31.55 7.91 17.91
N GLN A 80 -30.33 8.22 18.40
CA GLN A 80 -30.10 9.44 19.19
C GLN A 80 -30.35 10.72 18.40
N GLN A 81 -29.96 10.76 17.12
CA GLN A 81 -30.20 11.92 16.27
C GLN A 81 -31.71 12.12 16.04
N SER A 82 -32.44 11.05 15.75
CA SER A 82 -33.89 11.09 15.58
C SER A 82 -34.60 11.61 16.83
N GLN A 83 -34.17 11.16 18.02
CA GLN A 83 -34.71 11.65 19.30
C GLN A 83 -34.47 13.16 19.48
N LYS A 84 -33.25 13.63 19.20
CA LYS A 84 -32.89 15.05 19.31
C LYS A 84 -33.63 15.92 18.30
N GLU A 85 -33.90 15.43 17.10
CA GLU A 85 -34.69 16.15 16.09
C GLU A 85 -36.15 16.33 16.54
N VAL A 86 -36.75 15.31 17.17
CA VAL A 86 -38.09 15.41 17.79
C VAL A 86 -38.09 16.43 18.93
N ASP A 87 -37.08 16.40 19.81
CA ASP A 87 -36.96 17.37 20.91
C ASP A 87 -36.77 18.80 20.39
N CYS A 88 -36.02 18.98 19.29
CA CYS A 88 -35.86 20.29 18.65
C CYS A 88 -37.17 20.79 18.01
N ALA A 89 -37.99 19.89 17.44
CA ALA A 89 -39.28 20.23 16.84
C ALA A 89 -40.32 20.65 17.90
N LEU A 90 -40.30 20.04 19.09
CA LEU A 90 -41.19 20.38 20.21
C LEU A 90 -40.91 21.75 20.84
N ILE A 91 -39.69 22.27 20.69
CA ILE A 91 -39.29 23.58 21.24
C ILE A 91 -39.60 24.72 20.23
N MET A 92 -39.81 24.38 18.95
CA MET A 92 -40.12 25.34 17.90
C MET A 92 -41.65 25.46 17.75
N ASP A 93 -42.30 26.19 18.65
CA ASP A 93 -43.65 26.69 18.40
C ASP A 93 -43.62 27.53 17.10
N PRO A 94 -44.55 27.32 16.14
CA PRO A 94 -44.50 28.00 14.86
C PRO A 94 -44.77 29.49 15.04
N LEU A 95 -43.70 30.28 15.15
CA LEU A 95 -43.79 31.73 15.05
C LEU A 95 -44.28 32.09 13.64
N PRO A 96 -45.26 33.00 13.50
CA PRO A 96 -45.79 33.40 12.21
C PRO A 96 -44.69 34.10 11.40
N VAL A 97 -44.19 33.40 10.38
CA VAL A 97 -43.12 33.88 9.50
C VAL A 97 -43.69 34.93 8.55
N LYS A 98 -43.32 36.20 8.76
CA LYS A 98 -43.43 37.22 7.71
C LYS A 98 -42.33 36.98 6.68
N SER A 99 -42.73 36.72 5.43
CA SER A 99 -41.86 36.50 4.28
C SER A 99 -40.86 37.66 4.09
N PRO A 100 -39.55 37.40 4.08
CA PRO A 100 -38.57 38.37 3.59
C PRO A 100 -38.43 38.24 2.07
N GLU A 101 -38.43 39.40 1.41
CA GLU A 101 -38.20 39.55 -0.02
C GLU A 101 -36.85 38.98 -0.46
N ARG A 102 -36.88 38.25 -1.58
CA ARG A 102 -35.72 37.65 -2.23
C ARG A 102 -34.84 38.74 -2.85
N SER A 103 -33.64 38.94 -2.30
CA SER A 103 -32.55 39.61 -3.01
C SER A 103 -31.72 38.59 -3.78
N ALA A 104 -31.48 38.87 -5.06
CA ALA A 104 -30.81 38.00 -6.03
C ALA A 104 -29.32 37.75 -5.70
N PRO A 105 -28.74 36.62 -6.13
CA PRO A 105 -27.34 36.30 -5.91
C PRO A 105 -26.43 36.98 -6.95
N THR A 106 -25.41 37.67 -6.47
CA THR A 106 -24.32 38.25 -7.27
C THR A 106 -23.32 37.16 -7.67
N MET A 107 -23.08 36.98 -8.96
CA MET A 107 -22.02 36.12 -9.49
C MET A 107 -20.63 36.70 -9.18
N ILE A 108 -19.73 35.86 -8.68
CA ILE A 108 -18.31 36.18 -8.52
C ILE A 108 -17.55 35.40 -9.59
N ASP A 109 -16.89 36.12 -10.48
CA ASP A 109 -16.06 35.61 -11.58
C ASP A 109 -14.66 35.28 -11.06
N PHE A 110 -14.18 34.05 -11.27
CA PHE A 110 -12.84 33.59 -10.89
C PHE A 110 -12.04 33.25 -12.16
N THR A 111 -11.51 34.27 -12.82
CA THR A 111 -10.50 34.13 -13.86
C THR A 111 -9.24 34.86 -13.43
N GLY A 112 -8.18 34.12 -13.11
CA GLY A 112 -6.84 34.68 -13.00
C GLY A 112 -5.92 33.93 -12.06
N LEU A 113 -5.08 33.05 -12.63
CA LEU A 113 -3.70 32.78 -12.19
C LEU A 113 -3.10 31.67 -13.10
N GLN A 114 -2.67 32.07 -14.30
CA GLN A 114 -1.67 31.32 -15.06
C GLN A 114 -0.35 32.08 -14.94
N ASP A 115 0.52 31.64 -14.04
CA ASP A 115 1.87 32.16 -13.92
C ASP A 115 2.91 31.11 -14.29
N LYS A 116 3.55 31.39 -15.43
CA LYS A 116 4.98 31.25 -15.74
C LYS A 116 5.80 30.28 -14.88
N ILE A 117 6.11 29.12 -15.44
CA ILE A 117 7.31 28.36 -15.08
C ILE A 117 8.32 28.49 -16.23
N LYS A 118 9.36 29.30 -16.01
CA LYS A 118 10.53 29.42 -16.89
C LYS A 118 11.50 28.27 -16.60
N SER A 119 11.85 27.49 -17.62
CA SER A 119 12.97 26.54 -17.59
C SER A 119 14.32 27.28 -17.70
N PRO A 120 15.33 26.95 -16.89
CA PRO A 120 16.71 27.28 -17.21
C PRO A 120 17.42 26.10 -17.87
N THR A 121 17.78 26.31 -19.14
CA THR A 121 18.73 25.52 -19.92
C THR A 121 20.14 25.72 -19.36
N GLY A 122 20.76 24.67 -18.83
CA GLY A 122 22.15 24.67 -18.39
C GLY A 122 22.81 23.34 -18.71
N ALA A 123 23.55 23.27 -19.82
CA ALA A 123 24.41 22.15 -20.16
C ALA A 123 25.79 22.31 -19.48
N PRO A 124 26.32 21.30 -18.78
CA PRO A 124 27.73 21.23 -18.45
C PRO A 124 28.50 20.43 -19.51
N ARG A 125 29.65 21.00 -19.91
CA ARG A 125 30.66 20.39 -20.77
C ARG A 125 31.52 19.37 -20.02
N LEU A 126 31.82 18.30 -20.74
CA LEU A 126 32.91 17.32 -20.70
C LEU A 126 34.08 17.55 -19.72
N LEU A 127 34.42 16.48 -18.99
CA LEU A 127 35.78 16.16 -18.56
C LEU A 127 36.06 14.68 -18.80
N SER A 128 36.85 14.41 -19.84
CA SER A 128 37.47 13.12 -20.14
C SER A 128 38.50 12.80 -19.06
N ALA A 129 38.33 11.70 -18.33
CA ALA A 129 39.33 11.16 -17.43
C ALA A 129 39.51 9.66 -17.68
N LEU A 130 40.72 9.34 -18.14
CA LEU A 130 41.47 8.08 -18.08
C LEU A 130 40.66 6.77 -18.04
N ALA A 131 40.67 6.07 -19.19
CA ALA A 131 40.30 4.65 -19.27
C ALA A 131 41.30 3.79 -18.46
N PRO A 132 40.84 3.03 -17.44
CA PRO A 132 41.67 1.99 -16.83
C PRO A 132 41.84 0.81 -17.79
N LYS A 133 43.05 0.24 -17.80
CA LYS A 133 43.45 -0.95 -18.58
C LYS A 133 42.48 -2.12 -18.38
N PRO A 134 42.18 -2.90 -19.43
CA PRO A 134 41.34 -4.08 -19.32
C PRO A 134 42.04 -5.16 -18.48
N SER A 135 41.50 -5.38 -17.27
CA SER A 135 41.83 -6.51 -16.42
C SER A 135 41.40 -7.81 -17.10
N LYS A 136 42.22 -8.85 -16.95
CA LYS A 136 42.01 -10.21 -17.46
C LYS A 136 40.59 -10.74 -17.19
N PRO A 137 40.04 -11.59 -18.08
CA PRO A 137 38.71 -12.16 -17.91
C PRO A 137 38.64 -12.97 -16.62
N SER A 138 37.86 -12.45 -15.68
CA SER A 138 37.54 -13.07 -14.41
C SER A 138 36.87 -14.42 -14.64
N THR A 139 37.35 -15.40 -13.89
CA THR A 139 36.67 -16.62 -13.47
C THR A 139 35.15 -16.42 -13.37
N LYS A 140 34.38 -17.40 -13.86
CA LYS A 140 32.91 -17.45 -13.81
C LYS A 140 32.41 -16.81 -12.52
N SER A 141 31.84 -15.60 -12.64
CA SER A 141 31.23 -14.92 -11.52
C SER A 141 29.99 -15.72 -11.16
N ASP A 142 30.04 -16.40 -10.02
CA ASP A 142 28.87 -17.03 -9.47
C ASP A 142 27.87 -15.93 -9.09
N THR A 143 26.87 -15.75 -9.96
CA THR A 143 25.81 -14.77 -9.74
C THR A 143 24.91 -15.26 -8.62
N VAL A 144 24.83 -14.49 -7.55
CA VAL A 144 23.95 -14.76 -6.41
C VAL A 144 22.77 -13.80 -6.40
N THR A 145 21.78 -14.08 -5.55
CA THR A 145 20.54 -13.32 -5.44
C THR A 145 20.41 -12.66 -4.05
N LEU A 146 19.35 -11.89 -3.85
CA LEU A 146 19.04 -11.17 -2.59
C LEU A 146 18.10 -11.98 -1.68
N GLY A 147 17.60 -13.13 -2.14
CA GLY A 147 16.66 -13.97 -1.38
C GLY A 147 15.22 -13.44 -1.35
N VAL A 148 14.87 -12.56 -2.29
CA VAL A 148 13.51 -12.05 -2.53
C VAL A 148 13.12 -12.35 -3.97
N LYS A 149 11.89 -12.80 -4.18
CA LYS A 149 11.28 -13.02 -5.48
C LYS A 149 10.17 -12.00 -5.71
N VAL A 150 10.18 -11.36 -6.88
CA VAL A 150 9.16 -10.41 -7.31
C VAL A 150 8.37 -10.94 -8.50
N ALA A 151 7.19 -10.36 -8.76
CA ALA A 151 6.37 -10.67 -9.93
C ALA A 151 7.13 -10.45 -11.25
N GLU A 152 6.76 -11.19 -12.30
CA GLU A 152 7.44 -11.11 -13.60
C GLU A 152 6.92 -9.98 -14.50
N SER A 153 5.89 -9.28 -14.05
CA SER A 153 5.25 -8.15 -14.74
C SER A 153 5.18 -6.95 -13.84
N TYR A 154 5.38 -5.75 -14.40
CA TYR A 154 5.15 -4.50 -13.68
C TYR A 154 3.65 -4.30 -13.38
N PRO A 155 3.26 -3.81 -12.19
CA PRO A 155 4.11 -3.48 -11.03
C PRO A 155 4.73 -4.71 -10.33
N TYR A 156 5.99 -4.58 -9.91
CA TYR A 156 6.80 -5.69 -9.37
C TYR A 156 6.52 -5.92 -7.89
N TYR A 157 5.51 -6.74 -7.59
CA TYR A 157 5.16 -7.11 -6.22
C TYR A 157 6.05 -8.22 -5.65
N VAL A 158 6.35 -8.15 -4.35
CA VAL A 158 7.04 -9.22 -3.62
C VAL A 158 6.14 -10.45 -3.56
N GLN A 159 6.61 -11.58 -4.10
CA GLN A 159 5.91 -12.86 -4.12
C GLN A 159 6.39 -13.81 -3.02
N ASP A 160 7.69 -13.82 -2.76
CA ASP A 160 8.32 -14.71 -1.79
C ASP A 160 9.58 -14.09 -1.20
N ILE A 161 9.84 -14.40 0.06
CA ILE A 161 11.02 -13.95 0.81
C ILE A 161 11.63 -15.19 1.44
N SER A 162 12.70 -15.70 0.84
CA SER A 162 13.30 -16.95 1.29
C SER A 162 14.36 -16.72 2.37
N ASP A 163 15.33 -15.85 2.09
CA ASP A 163 16.51 -15.64 2.92
C ASP A 163 17.03 -14.22 2.66
N LEU A 164 16.46 -13.20 3.30
CA LEU A 164 16.84 -11.81 3.07
C LEU A 164 17.77 -11.37 4.20
N LEU A 165 19.02 -11.05 3.86
CA LEU A 165 20.05 -10.67 4.84
C LEU A 165 20.38 -9.18 4.74
N ASN A 166 20.61 -8.51 5.86
CA ASN A 166 21.09 -7.14 5.90
C ASN A 166 22.61 -7.05 5.63
N GLU A 167 23.16 -5.83 5.63
CA GLU A 167 24.60 -5.58 5.43
C GLU A 167 25.52 -6.27 6.46
N ASN A 168 24.98 -6.67 7.62
CA ASN A 168 25.70 -7.41 8.66
C ASN A 168 25.49 -8.93 8.57
N GLY A 169 24.77 -9.43 7.56
CA GLY A 169 24.45 -10.86 7.39
C GLY A 169 23.36 -11.37 8.34
N GLN A 170 22.58 -10.47 8.97
CA GLN A 170 21.45 -10.84 9.82
C GLN A 170 20.16 -10.95 8.99
N ALA A 171 19.32 -11.93 9.30
CA ALA A 171 18.04 -12.10 8.63
C ALA A 171 17.09 -10.94 8.94
N ILE A 172 16.52 -10.36 7.89
CA ILE A 172 15.56 -9.25 7.91
C ILE A 172 14.28 -9.58 7.15
N ASN A 173 13.91 -10.87 7.10
CA ASN A 173 12.71 -11.34 6.39
C ASN A 173 11.41 -10.66 6.85
N ASN A 174 11.38 -10.13 8.07
CA ASN A 174 10.21 -9.44 8.63
C ASN A 174 10.16 -7.93 8.30
N GLU A 175 11.18 -7.38 7.65
CA GLU A 175 11.20 -5.96 7.26
C GLU A 175 10.48 -5.69 5.94
N VAL A 176 10.21 -6.74 5.15
CA VAL A 176 9.50 -6.66 3.88
C VAL A 176 8.29 -7.58 3.94
N ASN A 177 7.13 -7.11 3.50
CA ASN A 177 5.93 -7.93 3.45
C ASN A 177 5.72 -8.51 2.04
N ILE A 178 5.14 -9.70 1.99
CA ILE A 178 4.62 -10.25 0.74
C ILE A 178 3.49 -9.34 0.24
N GLY A 179 3.53 -8.97 -1.03
CA GLY A 179 2.61 -8.02 -1.65
C GLY A 179 3.15 -6.60 -1.78
N ASP A 180 4.24 -6.24 -1.10
CA ASP A 180 4.84 -4.91 -1.23
C ASP A 180 5.36 -4.65 -2.65
N GLU A 181 5.25 -3.41 -3.12
CA GLU A 181 5.70 -3.01 -4.45
C GLU A 181 7.19 -2.61 -4.41
N LEU A 182 8.03 -3.26 -5.21
CA LEU A 182 9.42 -2.82 -5.40
C LEU A 182 9.45 -1.63 -6.38
N ILE A 183 9.72 -0.43 -5.86
CA ILE A 183 9.69 0.82 -6.65
C ILE A 183 11.07 1.29 -7.12
N GLN A 184 12.14 0.89 -6.42
CA GLN A 184 13.51 1.26 -6.77
C GLN A 184 14.52 0.17 -6.37
N ILE A 185 15.52 -0.04 -7.22
CA ILE A 185 16.71 -0.85 -6.90
C ILE A 185 17.97 -0.01 -7.15
N ASN A 186 18.77 0.15 -6.11
CA ASN A 186 19.88 1.09 -6.01
C ASN A 186 19.40 2.51 -6.34
N VAL A 187 19.87 3.08 -7.45
CA VAL A 187 19.48 4.42 -7.94
C VAL A 187 18.50 4.36 -9.12
N HIS A 188 18.04 3.17 -9.50
CA HIS A 188 17.22 2.97 -10.70
C HIS A 188 15.76 2.69 -10.32
N SER A 189 14.84 3.47 -10.89
CA SER A 189 13.41 3.24 -10.76
C SER A 189 13.02 1.93 -11.46
N THR A 190 12.20 1.10 -10.82
CA THR A 190 11.74 -0.15 -11.44
C THR A 190 10.76 0.08 -12.58
N LYS A 191 10.08 1.23 -12.64
CA LYS A 191 9.15 1.59 -13.72
C LYS A 191 9.80 1.60 -15.11
N SER A 192 11.08 1.93 -15.18
CA SER A 192 11.85 2.00 -16.42
C SER A 192 12.56 0.70 -16.79
N LEU A 193 12.47 -0.34 -15.96
CA LEU A 193 13.20 -1.60 -16.14
C LEU A 193 12.27 -2.70 -16.64
N SER A 194 12.75 -3.48 -17.61
CA SER A 194 12.18 -4.79 -17.93
C SER A 194 12.46 -5.79 -16.80
N TYR A 195 11.68 -6.86 -16.72
CA TYR A 195 11.89 -7.91 -15.71
C TYR A 195 13.28 -8.55 -15.83
N SER A 196 13.81 -8.72 -17.04
CA SER A 196 15.17 -9.23 -17.26
C SER A 196 16.25 -8.30 -16.68
N GLU A 197 16.11 -6.99 -16.86
CA GLU A 197 17.05 -6.01 -16.31
C GLU A 197 16.93 -5.95 -14.79
N LEU A 198 15.70 -5.94 -14.27
CA LEU A 198 15.45 -5.98 -12.83
C LEU A 198 16.09 -7.22 -12.19
N LYS A 199 15.88 -8.41 -12.80
CA LYS A 199 16.47 -9.66 -12.34
C LYS A 199 18.00 -9.62 -12.38
N GLN A 200 18.58 -9.02 -13.42
CA GLN A 200 20.03 -8.83 -13.50
C GLN A 200 20.55 -7.89 -12.41
N MET A 201 19.78 -6.86 -12.02
CA MET A 201 20.15 -5.93 -10.95
C MET A 201 19.95 -6.51 -9.54
N MET A 202 18.93 -7.36 -9.36
CA MET A 202 18.74 -8.12 -8.13
C MET A 202 19.89 -9.13 -7.95
N ASN A 203 20.28 -9.77 -9.04
CA ASN A 203 21.47 -10.61 -9.06
C ASN A 203 22.74 -9.75 -9.03
N GLY A 204 23.84 -10.35 -8.58
CA GLY A 204 25.12 -9.65 -8.55
C GLY A 204 26.21 -10.48 -7.92
N GLU A 205 27.36 -9.85 -7.70
CA GLU A 205 28.50 -10.48 -7.06
C GLU A 205 28.20 -10.78 -5.59
N THR A 206 28.68 -11.92 -5.11
CA THR A 206 28.48 -12.36 -3.71
C THR A 206 29.12 -11.38 -2.73
N GLY A 207 28.41 -11.06 -1.65
CA GLY A 207 28.89 -10.14 -0.62
C GLY A 207 28.70 -8.66 -0.95
N THR A 208 28.13 -8.34 -2.11
CA THR A 208 27.75 -6.95 -2.43
C THR A 208 26.39 -6.60 -1.85
N ILE A 209 26.19 -5.31 -1.55
CA ILE A 209 24.93 -4.79 -0.98
C ILE A 209 24.11 -4.16 -2.11
N ALA A 210 22.82 -4.48 -2.14
CA ALA A 210 21.83 -3.78 -2.95
C ALA A 210 20.92 -2.96 -2.04
N GLN A 211 20.61 -1.73 -2.45
CA GLN A 211 19.60 -0.91 -1.77
C GLN A 211 18.27 -1.12 -2.48
N LEU A 212 17.22 -1.51 -1.75
CA LEU A 212 15.89 -1.74 -2.29
C LEU A 212 14.93 -0.76 -1.64
N GLN A 213 14.04 -0.17 -2.44
CA GLN A 213 12.97 0.68 -1.92
C GLN A 213 11.62 0.04 -2.25
N PHE A 214 10.81 -0.12 -1.22
CA PHE A 214 9.50 -0.73 -1.29
C PHE A 214 8.42 0.28 -0.93
N ARG A 215 7.20 -0.01 -1.39
CA ARG A 215 5.97 0.64 -0.97
C ARG A 215 5.02 -0.41 -0.41
N ASP A 216 4.64 -0.21 0.85
CA ASP A 216 3.54 -0.95 1.46
C ASP A 216 2.22 -0.47 0.82
N LEU A 217 1.44 -1.40 0.26
CA LEU A 217 0.20 -1.06 -0.44
C LEU A 217 -0.95 -0.71 0.50
N VAL A 218 -0.92 -1.19 1.75
CA VAL A 218 -1.97 -0.94 2.74
C VAL A 218 -1.77 0.45 3.34
N THR A 219 -0.55 0.76 3.77
CA THR A 219 -0.25 2.03 4.45
C THR A 219 0.23 3.13 3.50
N ASN A 220 0.53 2.79 2.24
CA ASN A 220 1.19 3.64 1.25
C ASN A 220 2.55 4.20 1.74
N HIS A 221 3.14 3.58 2.77
CA HIS A 221 4.42 3.98 3.33
C HIS A 221 5.57 3.48 2.45
N ILE A 222 6.52 4.37 2.16
CA ILE A 222 7.72 4.05 1.38
C ILE A 222 8.89 3.86 2.33
N TYR A 223 9.54 2.72 2.26
CA TYR A 223 10.69 2.39 3.10
C TYR A 223 11.82 1.79 2.28
N THR A 224 13.03 1.84 2.83
CA THR A 224 14.26 1.43 2.15
C THR A 224 15.00 0.43 3.01
N ILE A 225 15.45 -0.66 2.38
CA ILE A 225 16.29 -1.66 3.01
C ILE A 225 17.62 -1.79 2.26
N LYS A 226 18.63 -2.29 2.96
CA LYS A 226 19.90 -2.69 2.37
C LYS A 226 20.06 -4.19 2.52
N ALA A 227 20.12 -4.89 1.42
CA ALA A 227 20.16 -6.33 1.37
C ALA A 227 21.51 -6.84 0.84
N LEU A 228 22.07 -7.83 1.51
CA LEU A 228 23.32 -8.49 1.15
C LEU A 228 23.05 -9.62 0.15
N ARG A 229 23.75 -9.60 -0.98
CA ARG A 229 23.70 -10.69 -1.97
C ARG A 229 24.47 -11.91 -1.45
N HIS A 230 23.80 -13.05 -1.40
CA HIS A 230 24.37 -14.30 -0.86
C HIS A 230 23.74 -15.52 -1.52
N TYR A 231 24.32 -16.69 -1.26
CA TYR A 231 23.74 -17.96 -1.66
C TYR A 231 22.57 -18.30 -0.73
N PRO A 232 21.34 -18.45 -1.26
CA PRO A 232 20.19 -18.81 -0.45
C PRO A 232 20.47 -20.09 0.33
N GLN A 233 20.30 -20.08 1.64
CA GLN A 233 20.52 -21.27 2.45
C GLN A 233 19.53 -22.40 2.11
N SER A 234 18.38 -22.07 1.52
CA SER A 234 17.38 -23.03 1.05
C SER A 234 17.88 -24.01 -0.01
N LEU A 235 18.98 -23.68 -0.71
CA LEU A 235 19.61 -24.57 -1.70
C LEU A 235 20.61 -25.58 -1.08
N LYS A 236 20.90 -25.50 0.23
CA LYS A 236 21.85 -26.40 0.91
C LYS A 236 21.28 -27.79 1.25
N PHE A 237 20.06 -28.11 0.83
CA PHE A 237 19.45 -29.43 1.01
C PHE A 237 19.01 -30.04 -0.32
N GLY A 238 19.95 -30.24 -1.23
CA GLY A 238 19.92 -31.46 -2.06
C GLY A 238 20.66 -32.54 -1.28
N PRO A 239 20.10 -33.76 -1.10
CA PRO A 239 20.82 -34.81 -0.39
C PRO A 239 22.15 -35.08 -1.11
N GLU A 240 23.24 -35.04 -0.36
CA GLU A 240 24.37 -35.89 -0.71
C GLU A 240 23.87 -37.35 -0.66
N CYS A 241 24.18 -38.08 -1.74
CA CYS A 241 23.93 -39.51 -2.01
C CYS A 241 22.63 -39.84 -2.75
#